data_AF-A0A2H6N872-F1
#
_entry.id   AF-A0A2H6N872-F1
#
_cell.length_a   1.000
_cell.length_b   1.000
_cell.length_c   1.000
_cell.angle_alpha   90.00
_cell.angle_beta   90.00
_cell.angle_gamma   90.00
#
_symmetry.space_group_name_H-M   'P 1'
#
loop_
_entity.id
_entity.type
_entity.pdbx_description
1 polymer ?
#
loop_
_entity_poly.entity_id
_entity_poly.type
_entity_poly.pdbx_seq_one_letter_code
_entity_poly.pdbx_strand_id
1 'polypeptide(L)'
;YMGKHSMDLSYALETMINQHYSSNSQDVLGELQFAFICFLIGNVYDAFEHWKKLLHLLCRSEEAIVKHQAMFSNLISILYHQLSEIPADFFVDIVSQDNFLTNTLQVFFSYTCNPAVDRTLRKKAERFKTHLTKKFKWDFEAEPEDCAPIVVELPEGTFVD
;
A
#
# COMPACT_ATOMS: atom_id res chain seq x y z
N TYR A 1 15.58 8.69 16.37
CA TYR A 1 14.74 7.49 16.54
C TYR A 1 13.33 7.91 16.92
N MET A 2 12.50 8.25 15.92
CA MET A 2 11.12 8.66 16.18
C MET A 2 10.30 8.40 14.92
N GLY A 3 9.25 7.56 15.03
CA GLY A 3 8.07 7.70 14.17
C GLY A 3 7.83 6.74 13.00
N LYS A 4 8.45 5.55 12.90
CA LYS A 4 8.02 4.55 11.89
C LYS A 4 7.16 3.41 12.46
N HIS A 5 6.37 3.70 13.50
CA HIS A 5 5.15 2.93 13.75
C HIS A 5 4.04 3.56 12.90
N SER A 6 3.99 3.16 11.64
CA SER A 6 2.76 3.16 10.89
C SER A 6 1.68 2.51 11.77
N MET A 7 0.63 3.24 12.17
CA MET A 7 -0.45 2.66 12.97
C MET A 7 -0.95 1.40 12.26
N ASP A 8 -0.79 0.24 12.91
CA ASP A 8 -1.29 -1.02 12.38
C ASP A 8 -2.82 -0.95 12.30
N LEU A 9 -3.37 -1.17 11.10
CA LEU A 9 -4.81 -1.12 10.84
C LEU A 9 -5.48 -2.49 10.96
N SER A 10 -4.76 -3.50 11.45
CA SER A 10 -5.27 -4.86 11.62
C SER A 10 -6.56 -4.90 12.43
N TYR A 11 -6.70 -4.10 13.50
CA TYR A 11 -7.95 -4.02 14.26
C TYR A 11 -9.12 -3.49 13.42
N ALA A 12 -8.89 -2.46 12.60
CA ALA A 12 -9.90 -1.90 11.73
C ALA A 12 -10.30 -2.90 10.63
N LEU A 13 -9.33 -3.60 10.04
CA LEU A 13 -9.58 -4.64 9.04
C LEU A 13 -10.38 -5.80 9.63
N GLU A 14 -10.00 -6.29 10.82
CA GLU A 14 -10.75 -7.33 11.52
C GLU A 14 -12.17 -6.88 11.87
N THR A 15 -12.35 -5.64 12.31
CA THR A 15 -13.67 -5.08 12.59
C THR A 15 -14.53 -5.05 11.32
N MET A 16 -13.97 -4.60 10.20
CA MET A 16 -14.66 -4.57 8.91
C MET A 16 -15.04 -5.98 8.44
N ILE A 17 -14.12 -6.94 8.54
CA ILE A 17 -14.37 -8.34 8.19
C ILE A 17 -15.50 -8.91 9.05
N ASN A 18 -15.46 -8.70 10.36
CA ASN A 18 -16.46 -9.26 11.27
C ASN A 18 -17.84 -8.59 11.11
N GLN A 19 -17.91 -7.32 10.74
CA GLN A 19 -19.17 -6.59 10.61
C GLN A 19 -19.82 -6.74 9.22
N HIS A 20 -19.02 -6.77 8.16
CA HIS A 20 -19.52 -6.67 6.78
C HIS A 20 -19.24 -7.92 5.93
N TYR A 21 -18.27 -8.76 6.32
CA TYR A 21 -17.86 -9.95 5.56
C TYR A 21 -17.81 -11.21 6.44
N SER A 22 -18.72 -11.30 7.42
CA SER A 22 -18.71 -12.36 8.45
C SER A 22 -18.80 -13.77 7.88
N SER A 23 -19.29 -13.93 6.64
CA SER A 23 -19.37 -15.21 5.94
C SER A 23 -18.06 -15.63 5.28
N ASN A 24 -17.24 -14.67 4.82
CA ASN A 24 -16.00 -14.94 4.11
C ASN A 24 -15.08 -13.71 4.10
N SER A 25 -13.91 -13.80 4.75
CA SER A 25 -12.94 -12.70 4.78
C SER A 25 -12.38 -12.34 3.40
N GLN A 26 -12.50 -13.20 2.39
CA GLN A 26 -12.10 -12.87 1.01
C GLN A 26 -13.02 -11.84 0.35
N ASP A 27 -14.23 -11.60 0.87
CA ASP A 27 -15.21 -10.72 0.22
C ASP A 27 -14.74 -9.25 0.20
N VAL A 28 -13.88 -8.84 1.13
CA VAL A 28 -13.19 -7.54 1.10
C VAL A 28 -12.33 -7.38 -0.16
N LEU A 29 -11.75 -8.48 -0.67
CA LEU A 29 -11.00 -8.46 -1.92
C LEU A 29 -11.93 -8.30 -3.13
N GLY A 30 -13.14 -8.83 -3.04
CA GLY A 30 -14.19 -8.60 -4.03
C GLY A 30 -14.59 -7.13 -4.10
N GLU A 31 -14.74 -6.47 -2.95
CA GLU A 31 -15.00 -5.03 -2.91
C GLU A 31 -13.85 -4.21 -3.50
N LEU A 32 -12.60 -4.59 -3.19
CA LEU A 32 -11.40 -3.99 -3.80
C LEU A 32 -11.41 -4.12 -5.33
N GLN A 33 -11.73 -5.32 -5.85
CA GLN A 33 -11.82 -5.55 -7.29
C GLN A 33 -12.95 -4.77 -7.94
N PHE A 34 -14.11 -4.71 -7.29
CA PHE A 34 -15.27 -3.96 -7.78
C PHE A 34 -14.96 -2.46 -7.87
N ALA A 35 -14.36 -1.89 -6.83
CA ALA A 35 -13.94 -0.49 -6.81
C ALA A 35 -12.98 -0.17 -7.97
N PHE A 36 -12.02 -1.07 -8.22
CA PHE A 36 -11.08 -0.94 -9.34
C PHE A 36 -11.77 -0.97 -10.71
N ILE A 37 -12.73 -1.87 -10.92
CA ILE A 37 -13.48 -1.97 -12.18
C ILE A 37 -14.35 -0.72 -12.39
N CYS A 38 -15.04 -0.25 -11.35
CA CYS A 38 -15.82 0.98 -11.40
C CYS A 38 -14.95 2.20 -11.72
N PHE A 39 -13.73 2.25 -11.19
CA PHE A 39 -12.75 3.25 -11.56
C PHE A 39 -12.32 3.13 -13.04
N LEU A 40 -11.83 1.96 -13.47
CA LEU A 40 -11.22 1.80 -14.79
C LEU A 40 -12.23 1.90 -15.95
N ILE A 41 -13.41 1.30 -15.80
CA ILE A 41 -14.44 1.27 -16.85
C ILE A 41 -15.40 2.44 -16.70
N GLY A 42 -15.81 2.74 -15.47
CA GLY A 42 -16.78 3.79 -15.18
C GLY A 42 -16.18 5.19 -15.10
N ASN A 43 -14.85 5.32 -15.06
CA ASN A 43 -14.14 6.59 -14.82
C ASN A 43 -14.64 7.30 -13.56
N VAL A 44 -15.09 6.54 -12.56
CA VAL A 44 -15.67 7.07 -11.31
C VAL A 44 -14.53 7.38 -10.34
N TYR A 45 -14.28 8.67 -10.09
CA TYR A 45 -13.23 9.10 -9.16
C TYR A 45 -13.48 8.63 -7.72
N ASP A 46 -14.72 8.61 -7.24
CA ASP A 46 -15.05 8.08 -5.92
C ASP A 46 -14.67 6.60 -5.76
N ALA A 47 -14.74 5.83 -6.85
CA ALA A 47 -14.34 4.43 -6.86
C ALA A 47 -12.81 4.28 -6.77
N PHE A 48 -12.05 5.22 -7.35
CA PHE A 48 -10.59 5.29 -7.18
C PHE A 48 -10.22 5.60 -5.72
N GLU A 49 -10.86 6.60 -5.12
CA GLU A 49 -10.64 6.95 -3.72
C GLU A 49 -11.01 5.80 -2.77
N HIS A 50 -12.08 5.07 -3.08
CA HIS A 50 -12.47 3.87 -2.34
C HIS A 50 -11.43 2.74 -2.47
N TRP A 51 -10.97 2.48 -3.70
CA TRP A 51 -9.90 1.51 -3.96
C TRP A 51 -8.62 1.86 -3.20
N LYS A 52 -8.22 3.15 -3.15
CA LYS A 52 -7.08 3.63 -2.35
C LYS A 52 -7.28 3.35 -0.85
N LYS A 53 -8.46 3.65 -0.30
CA LYS A 53 -8.76 3.41 1.12
C LYS A 53 -8.68 1.93 1.50
N LEU A 54 -9.24 1.05 0.66
CA LEU A 54 -9.17 -0.40 0.86
C LEU A 54 -7.73 -0.92 0.77
N LEU A 55 -6.96 -0.45 -0.23
CA LEU A 55 -5.54 -0.75 -0.35
C LEU A 55 -4.76 -0.33 0.89
N HIS A 56 -4.98 0.90 1.37
CA HIS A 56 -4.32 1.42 2.55
C HIS A 56 -4.62 0.59 3.80
N LEU A 57 -5.90 0.22 3.99
CA LEU A 57 -6.33 -0.64 5.09
C LEU A 57 -5.63 -2.01 5.05
N LEU A 58 -5.67 -2.68 3.89
CA LEU A 58 -5.08 -4.01 3.71
C LEU A 58 -3.56 -3.97 3.87
N CYS A 59 -2.88 -3.05 3.19
CA CYS A 59 -1.41 -2.93 3.17
C CYS A 59 -0.79 -2.30 4.42
N ARG A 60 -1.59 -1.89 5.42
CA ARG A 60 -1.11 -1.46 6.74
C ARG A 60 -1.61 -2.36 7.88
N SER A 61 -2.17 -3.52 7.54
CA SER A 61 -2.62 -4.51 8.51
C SER A 61 -1.55 -5.58 8.75
N GLU A 62 -0.53 -5.22 9.54
CA GLU A 62 0.64 -6.08 9.80
C GLU A 62 0.26 -7.33 10.60
N GLU A 63 -0.41 -7.21 11.75
CA GLU A 63 -0.83 -8.38 12.52
C GLU A 63 -1.81 -9.29 11.75
N ALA A 64 -2.67 -8.73 10.90
CA ALA A 64 -3.65 -9.47 10.13
C ALA A 64 -3.00 -10.38 9.07
N ILE A 65 -1.80 -10.04 8.57
CA ILE A 65 -1.13 -10.86 7.55
C ILE A 65 -0.82 -12.27 8.05
N VAL A 66 -0.50 -12.42 9.33
CA VAL A 66 -0.20 -13.72 9.94
C VAL A 66 -1.47 -14.57 10.08
N LYS A 67 -2.61 -13.92 10.36
CA LYS A 67 -3.92 -14.56 10.55
C LYS A 67 -4.58 -14.94 9.22
N HIS A 68 -4.50 -14.06 8.21
CA HIS A 68 -5.23 -14.16 6.94
C HIS A 68 -4.31 -14.37 5.74
N GLN A 69 -3.31 -15.25 5.86
CA GLN A 69 -2.26 -15.44 4.84
C GLN A 69 -2.80 -15.74 3.44
N ALA A 70 -3.87 -16.54 3.34
CA ALA A 70 -4.53 -16.83 2.07
C ALA A 70 -5.12 -15.56 1.41
N MET A 71 -5.74 -14.68 2.20
CA MET A 71 -6.29 -13.40 1.75
C MET A 71 -5.18 -12.50 1.19
N PHE A 72 -4.06 -12.39 1.91
CA PHE A 72 -2.93 -11.57 1.45
C PHE A 72 -2.22 -12.17 0.24
N SER A 73 -2.16 -13.49 0.12
CA SER A 73 -1.68 -14.14 -1.11
C SER A 73 -2.59 -13.81 -2.30
N ASN A 74 -3.91 -13.80 -2.10
CA ASN A 74 -4.87 -13.44 -3.13
C ASN A 74 -4.82 -11.94 -3.45
N LEU A 75 -4.64 -11.08 -2.46
CA LEU A 75 -4.41 -9.64 -2.64
C LEU A 75 -3.23 -9.39 -3.58
N ILE A 76 -2.09 -10.05 -3.37
CA ILE A 76 -0.92 -9.90 -4.27
C ILE A 76 -1.27 -10.33 -5.69
N SER A 77 -2.01 -11.44 -5.87
CA SER A 77 -2.49 -11.84 -7.20
C SER A 77 -3.37 -10.76 -7.82
N ILE A 78 -4.32 -10.20 -7.07
CA ILE A 78 -5.26 -9.19 -7.56
C ILE A 78 -4.50 -7.95 -8.00
N LEU A 79 -3.63 -7.41 -7.15
CA LEU A 79 -2.85 -6.21 -7.45
C LEU A 79 -1.90 -6.42 -8.62
N TYR A 80 -1.28 -7.60 -8.74
CA TYR A 80 -0.46 -7.94 -9.89
C TYR A 80 -1.24 -7.83 -11.20
N HIS A 81 -2.46 -8.37 -11.28
CA HIS A 81 -3.27 -8.30 -12.49
C HIS A 81 -3.84 -6.90 -12.70
N GLN A 82 -4.37 -6.24 -11.66
CA GLN A 82 -4.89 -4.87 -11.77
C GLN A 82 -3.83 -3.92 -12.33
N LEU A 83 -2.65 -3.87 -11.72
CA LEU A 83 -1.54 -3.05 -12.19
C LEU A 83 -0.96 -3.53 -13.54
N SER A 84 -1.26 -4.76 -13.96
CA SER A 84 -0.87 -5.24 -15.28
C SER A 84 -1.74 -4.70 -16.40
N GLU A 85 -3.04 -4.54 -16.13
CA GLU A 85 -4.06 -4.12 -17.09
C GLU A 85 -4.23 -2.60 -17.21
N ILE A 86 -3.76 -1.81 -16.23
CA ILE A 86 -3.86 -0.34 -16.30
C ILE A 86 -2.98 0.17 -17.47
N PRO A 87 -3.56 0.95 -18.40
CA PRO A 87 -2.80 1.60 -19.46
C PRO A 87 -1.75 2.58 -18.91
N ALA A 88 -0.61 2.72 -19.59
CA ALA A 88 0.53 3.49 -19.09
C ALA A 88 0.22 4.99 -18.86
N ASP A 89 -0.69 5.55 -19.66
CA ASP A 89 -1.22 6.90 -19.57
C ASP A 89 -2.07 7.12 -18.30
N PHE A 90 -2.92 6.16 -17.92
CA PHE A 90 -3.69 6.23 -16.67
C PHE A 90 -2.80 6.10 -15.42
N PHE A 91 -1.67 5.40 -15.54
CA PHE A 91 -0.71 5.26 -14.46
C PHE A 91 -0.07 6.59 -14.06
N VAL A 92 0.06 7.53 -15.01
CA VAL A 92 0.60 8.86 -14.73
C VAL A 92 -0.26 9.53 -13.68
N ASP A 93 -1.58 9.61 -13.88
CA ASP A 93 -2.50 10.26 -12.93
C ASP A 93 -2.58 9.55 -11.57
N ILE A 94 -2.48 8.22 -11.56
CA ILE A 94 -2.52 7.42 -10.33
C ILE A 94 -1.24 7.59 -9.49
N VAL A 95 -0.08 7.75 -10.14
CA VAL A 95 1.23 7.85 -9.48
C VAL A 95 1.62 9.29 -9.20
N SER A 96 1.28 10.22 -10.11
CA SER A 96 1.59 11.64 -10.00
C SER A 96 0.90 12.31 -8.83
N GLN A 97 -0.19 11.73 -8.33
CA GLN A 97 -1.00 12.37 -7.30
C GLN A 97 -0.52 12.16 -5.85
N ASP A 98 0.51 11.37 -5.53
CA ASP A 98 1.20 11.39 -4.20
C ASP A 98 2.18 10.22 -3.95
N ASN A 99 2.70 9.52 -4.97
CA ASN A 99 3.43 8.25 -4.75
C ASN A 99 2.65 7.24 -3.87
N PHE A 100 1.31 7.36 -3.80
CA PHE A 100 0.47 6.62 -2.85
C PHE A 100 0.69 5.11 -2.94
N LEU A 101 0.71 4.57 -4.17
CA LEU A 101 0.92 3.14 -4.40
C LEU A 101 2.31 2.69 -3.96
N THR A 102 3.34 3.46 -4.32
CA THR A 102 4.72 3.17 -3.93
C THR A 102 4.86 3.14 -2.41
N ASN A 103 4.35 4.15 -1.71
CA ASN A 103 4.40 4.25 -0.25
C ASN A 103 3.60 3.13 0.43
N THR A 104 2.37 2.87 -0.04
CA THR A 104 1.50 1.82 0.52
C THR A 104 2.10 0.43 0.35
N LEU A 105 2.66 0.15 -0.83
CA LEU A 105 3.31 -1.13 -1.10
C LEU A 105 4.68 -1.27 -0.43
N GLN A 106 5.42 -0.17 -0.25
CA GLN A 106 6.67 -0.18 0.51
C GLN A 106 6.42 -0.64 1.95
N VAL A 107 5.40 -0.08 2.60
CA VAL A 107 4.96 -0.49 3.94
C VAL A 107 4.54 -1.96 3.94
N PHE A 108 3.73 -2.38 2.96
CA PHE A 108 3.34 -3.78 2.83
C PHE A 108 4.56 -4.72 2.74
N PHE A 109 5.54 -4.39 1.89
CA PHE A 109 6.72 -5.21 1.71
C PHE A 109 7.60 -5.27 2.97
N SER A 110 7.69 -4.19 3.75
CA SER A 110 8.58 -4.14 4.92
C SER A 110 8.24 -5.20 5.96
N TYR A 111 6.95 -5.50 6.18
CA TYR A 111 6.53 -6.51 7.14
C TYR A 111 6.22 -7.88 6.51
N THR A 112 6.08 -7.99 5.18
CA THR A 112 5.97 -9.31 4.53
C THR A 112 7.21 -10.18 4.71
N CYS A 113 8.38 -9.58 5.00
CA CYS A 113 9.61 -10.32 5.33
C CYS A 113 9.58 -11.00 6.71
N ASN A 114 8.54 -10.76 7.51
CA ASN A 114 8.42 -11.32 8.87
C ASN A 114 8.48 -12.87 8.85
N PRO A 115 9.31 -13.50 9.71
CA PRO A 115 9.41 -14.95 9.80
C PRO A 115 8.09 -15.68 10.05
N ALA A 116 7.11 -15.02 10.69
CA ALA A 116 5.79 -15.56 10.98
C ALA A 116 4.88 -15.73 9.74
N VAL A 117 5.21 -15.05 8.63
CA VAL A 117 4.50 -15.16 7.35
C VAL A 117 4.98 -16.40 6.60
N ASP A 118 4.11 -17.21 5.99
CA ASP A 118 4.57 -18.41 5.29
C ASP A 118 5.53 -18.10 4.12
N ARG A 119 6.45 -19.03 3.87
CA ARG A 119 7.49 -18.90 2.85
C ARG A 119 6.93 -18.64 1.44
N THR A 120 5.76 -19.18 1.12
CA THR A 120 5.07 -19.01 -0.16
C THR A 120 4.61 -17.59 -0.34
N LEU A 121 3.90 -17.02 0.65
CA LEU A 121 3.47 -15.63 0.64
C LEU A 121 4.67 -14.67 0.55
N ARG A 122 5.74 -14.91 1.33
CA ARG A 122 6.97 -14.11 1.24
C ARG A 122 7.58 -14.12 -0.16
N LYS A 123 7.76 -15.31 -0.75
CA LYS A 123 8.29 -15.43 -2.12
C LYS A 123 7.39 -14.75 -3.14
N LYS A 124 6.07 -14.78 -2.93
CA LYS A 124 5.10 -14.12 -3.81
C LYS A 124 5.21 -12.60 -3.71
N ALA A 125 5.33 -12.06 -2.50
CA ALA A 125 5.56 -10.63 -2.26
C ALA A 125 6.86 -10.15 -2.91
N GLU A 126 7.97 -10.90 -2.76
CA GLU A 126 9.26 -10.57 -3.39
C GLU A 126 9.19 -10.57 -4.92
N ARG A 127 8.51 -11.56 -5.52
CA ARG A 127 8.29 -11.58 -6.97
C ARG A 127 7.45 -10.41 -7.44
N PHE A 128 6.43 -10.03 -6.67
CA PHE A 128 5.57 -8.90 -6.97
C PHE A 128 6.34 -7.58 -6.89
N LYS A 129 7.09 -7.35 -5.81
CA LYS A 129 8.01 -6.21 -5.66
C LYS A 129 8.97 -6.08 -6.83
N THR A 130 9.67 -7.17 -7.16
CA THR A 130 10.60 -7.22 -8.30
C THR A 130 9.91 -6.87 -9.62
N HIS A 131 8.68 -7.34 -9.82
CA HIS A 131 7.90 -7.04 -11.02
C HIS A 131 7.58 -5.55 -11.12
N LEU A 132 7.11 -4.93 -10.04
CA LEU A 132 6.78 -3.51 -10.00
C LEU A 132 8.01 -2.63 -10.21
N THR A 133 9.13 -2.93 -9.57
CA THR A 133 10.40 -2.21 -9.78
C THR A 133 10.86 -2.30 -11.24
N LYS A 134 10.71 -3.47 -11.88
CA LYS A 134 11.09 -3.61 -13.30
C LYS A 134 10.16 -2.87 -14.24
N LYS A 135 8.84 -2.98 -14.03
CA LYS A 135 7.80 -2.44 -14.90
C LYS A 135 7.64 -0.92 -14.76
N PHE A 136 7.63 -0.41 -13.53
CA PHE A 136 7.33 0.98 -13.22
C PHE A 136 8.54 1.80 -12.75
N LYS A 137 9.71 1.17 -12.59
CA LYS A 137 10.92 1.80 -12.05
C LYS A 137 10.77 2.34 -10.63
N TRP A 138 9.79 1.83 -9.87
CA TRP A 138 9.61 2.19 -8.47
C TRP A 138 10.71 1.64 -7.60
N ASP A 139 11.24 2.50 -6.74
CA ASP A 139 12.17 2.14 -5.68
C ASP A 139 11.40 1.99 -4.36
N PHE A 140 11.46 0.78 -3.79
CA PHE A 140 10.85 0.46 -2.50
C PHE A 140 11.89 0.39 -1.38
N GLU A 141 13.18 0.55 -1.69
CA GLU A 141 14.29 0.59 -0.73
C GLU A 141 14.73 2.03 -0.44
N ALA A 142 14.42 2.98 -1.33
CA ALA A 142 14.69 4.39 -1.10
C ALA A 142 13.98 4.92 0.16
N GLU A 143 14.70 5.74 0.93
CA GLU A 143 14.06 6.55 1.95
C GLU A 143 13.24 7.66 1.27
N PRO A 144 12.00 7.92 1.70
CA PRO A 144 11.19 8.99 1.12
C PRO A 144 11.89 10.34 1.31
N GLU A 145 12.10 11.09 0.23
CA GLU A 145 12.82 12.38 0.21
C GLU A 145 12.21 13.45 1.14
N ASP A 146 10.95 13.27 1.54
CA ASP A 146 10.18 14.13 2.45
C ASP A 146 10.67 14.13 3.91
N CYS A 147 11.71 13.36 4.22
CA CYS A 147 12.32 13.27 5.56
C CYS A 147 13.62 14.07 5.73
N ALA A 148 14.01 14.91 4.75
CA ALA A 148 15.16 15.79 4.90
C ALA A 148 14.82 16.95 5.87
N PRO A 149 15.55 17.15 6.97
CA PRO A 149 15.31 18.28 7.85
C PRO A 149 15.56 19.59 7.10
N ILE A 150 14.59 20.52 7.14
CA ILE A 150 14.77 21.87 6.60
C ILE A 150 15.85 22.57 7.42
N VAL A 151 17.01 22.83 6.80
CA VAL A 151 18.07 23.63 7.41
C VAL A 151 17.60 25.08 7.45
N VAL A 152 17.28 25.58 8.64
CA VAL A 152 17.00 27.00 8.85
C VAL A 152 18.34 27.69 9.06
N GLU A 153 18.79 28.50 8.10
CA GLU A 153 19.91 29.41 8.31
C GLU A 153 19.49 30.46 9.35
N LEU A 154 20.11 30.39 10.53
CA LEU A 154 19.94 31.42 11.55
C LEU A 154 20.65 32.69 11.05
N PRO A 155 19.99 33.86 11.05
CA PRO A 155 20.65 35.10 10.69
C PRO A 155 21.81 35.36 11.66
N GLU A 156 23.01 35.52 11.10
CA GLU A 156 24.22 35.82 11.87
C GLU A 156 24.07 37.15 12.62
N GLY A 157 24.23 37.08 13.93
CA GLY A 157 24.70 38.21 14.76
C GLY A 157 23.72 39.37 14.96
N THR A 158 22.92 39.31 16.01
CA THR A 158 22.71 40.50 16.84
C THR A 158 23.64 40.41 18.05
N PHE A 159 24.86 40.91 17.87
CA PHE A 159 25.64 41.35 19.02
C PHE A 159 24.91 42.58 19.58
N VAL A 160 24.34 42.43 20.76
CA VAL A 160 23.83 43.54 21.57
C VAL A 160 24.89 43.83 22.62
N ASP A 161 25.63 44.91 22.43
CA ASP A 161 26.23 45.73 23.48
C ASP A 161 25.83 47.19 23.23
#